data_AF-A0A1A9Z474-F1
#
_entry.id   AF-A0A1A9Z474-F1
#
_cell.length_a   1.000
_cell.length_b   1.000
_cell.length_c   1.000
_cell.angle_alpha   90.00
_cell.angle_beta   90.00
_cell.angle_gamma   90.00
#
_symmetry.space_group_name_H-M   'P 1'
#
loop_
_entity.id
_entity.type
_entity.pdbx_description
1 polymer ?
#
loop_
_entity_poly.entity_id
_entity_poly.type
_entity_poly.pdbx_seq_one_letter_code
_entity_poly.pdbx_strand_id
1 'polypeptide(L)' 'MQHCNLLCLPDNFQMKYYFYHGLTWPQLSHVAEDNKGNIGIYVLAKMKEPESGEDSKRGHITSLAVKRSGCLLHAP' A
#
# COMPACT_ATOMS: atom_id res chain seq x y z
N MET A 1 1.13 -7.79 0.57
CA MET A 1 0.52 -6.62 1.25
C MET A 1 -0.51 -7.02 2.31
N GLN A 2 -1.58 -7.76 1.97
CA GLN A 2 -2.65 -8.12 2.92
C GLN A 2 -2.15 -8.73 4.24
N HIS A 3 -1.21 -9.68 4.17
CA HIS A 3 -0.65 -10.29 5.39
C HIS A 3 0.06 -9.27 6.30
N CYS A 4 0.73 -8.26 5.73
CA CYS A 4 1.33 -7.18 6.51
C CYS A 4 0.26 -6.25 7.12
N ASN A 5 -0.80 -5.93 6.38
CA ASN A 5 -1.94 -5.15 6.87
C ASN A 5 -2.58 -5.81 8.10
N LEU A 6 -2.90 -7.10 8.02
CA LEU A 6 -3.49 -7.89 9.12
C LEU A 6 -2.66 -7.89 10.40
N LEU A 7 -1.33 -7.84 10.27
CA LEU A 7 -0.42 -7.87 11.42
C LEU A 7 -0.18 -6.49 12.03
N CYS A 8 -0.32 -5.42 11.25
CA CYS A 8 0.16 -4.09 11.63
C CYS A 8 -0.95 -3.05 11.82
N LEU A 9 -2.14 -3.27 11.26
CA LEU A 9 -3.25 -2.31 11.31
C LEU A 9 -4.55 -2.99 11.77
N PRO A 10 -5.37 -2.29 12.57
CA PRO A 10 -6.71 -2.77 12.95
C PRO A 10 -7.67 -2.77 11.75
N ASP A 11 -7.51 -1.81 10.83
CA ASP A 11 -8.33 -1.67 9.63
C ASP A 11 -7.82 -2.56 8.50
N ASN A 12 -8.67 -3.53 8.14
CA ASN A 12 -8.36 -4.58 7.19
C ASN A 12 -9.24 -4.52 5.95
N PHE A 13 -8.68 -4.96 4.82
CA PHE A 13 -9.37 -4.96 3.53
C PHE A 13 -9.48 -6.37 2.94
N GLN A 14 -10.56 -6.64 2.21
CA GLN A 14 -10.70 -7.87 1.42
C GLN A 14 -9.74 -7.87 0.23
N MET A 15 -9.33 -9.07 -0.23
CA MET A 15 -8.39 -9.21 -1.35
C MET A 15 -8.84 -8.50 -2.63
N LYS A 16 -10.15 -8.45 -2.91
CA LYS A 16 -10.71 -7.71 -4.04
C LYS A 16 -10.27 -6.23 -4.08
N TYR A 17 -10.07 -5.62 -2.91
CA TYR A 17 -9.70 -4.20 -2.81
C TYR A 17 -8.22 -3.98 -3.13
N TYR A 18 -7.37 -4.95 -2.79
CA TYR A 18 -5.96 -4.95 -3.21
C TYR A 18 -5.83 -5.15 -4.72
N PHE A 19 -6.61 -6.08 -5.30
CA PHE A 19 -6.64 -6.28 -6.75
C PHE A 19 -7.15 -5.04 -7.48
N TYR A 20 -8.18 -4.38 -6.98
CA TYR A 20 -8.67 -3.11 -7.54
C TYR A 20 -7.54 -2.05 -7.62
N HIS A 21 -6.78 -1.84 -6.54
CA HIS A 21 -5.65 -0.90 -6.57
C HIS A 21 -4.57 -1.31 -7.57
N GLY A 22 -4.17 -2.58 -7.58
CA GLY A 22 -3.12 -3.09 -8.46
C GLY A 22 -3.51 -3.09 -9.94
N LEU A 23 -4.78 -3.24 -10.26
CA LEU A 23 -5.28 -3.25 -11.63
C LEU A 23 -5.61 -1.84 -12.15
N THR A 24 -6.08 -0.94 -11.29
CA THR A 24 -6.46 0.42 -11.69
C THR A 24 -5.29 1.39 -11.62
N TRP A 25 -4.41 1.29 -10.61
CA TRP A 25 -3.25 2.17 -10.42
C TRP A 25 -1.98 1.39 -10.04
N PRO A 26 -1.48 0.51 -10.93
CA PRO A 26 -0.34 -0.36 -10.63
C PRO A 26 0.92 0.39 -10.19
N GLN A 27 1.13 1.62 -10.68
CA GLN A 27 2.33 2.40 -10.42
C GLN A 27 2.35 3.14 -9.08
N LEU A 28 1.22 3.21 -8.37
CA LEU A 28 1.11 4.04 -7.16
C LEU A 28 1.39 3.26 -5.86
N SER A 29 1.29 1.94 -5.91
CA SER A 29 1.46 1.09 -4.74
C SER A 29 2.84 0.42 -4.78
N HIS A 30 3.56 0.47 -3.67
CA HIS A 30 4.92 -0.06 -3.57
C HIS A 30 5.09 -0.94 -2.33
N VAL A 31 6.04 -1.86 -2.42
CA VAL A 31 6.44 -2.74 -1.33
C VAL A 31 7.95 -2.62 -1.12
N ALA A 32 8.38 -2.76 0.15
CA ALA A 32 9.76 -3.02 0.47
C ALA A 32 9.87 -4.43 1.06
N GLU A 33 10.79 -5.21 0.51
CA GLU A 33 11.02 -6.60 0.87
C GLU A 33 12.38 -6.76 1.55
N ASP A 34 12.50 -7.76 2.41
CA ASP A 34 13.79 -8.18 2.95
C ASP A 34 14.56 -9.05 1.92
N ASN A 35 15.79 -9.44 2.26
CA ASN A 35 16.64 -10.29 1.41
C ASN A 35 16.04 -11.70 1.14
N LYS A 36 14.95 -12.08 1.81
CA LYS A 36 14.24 -13.35 1.64
C LYS A 36 12.94 -13.18 0.87
N GLY A 37 12.62 -11.97 0.38
CA GLY A 37 11.39 -11.65 -0.33
C GLY A 37 10.17 -11.45 0.58
N ASN A 38 10.35 -11.29 1.89
CA ASN A 38 9.24 -10.99 2.78
C ASN A 38 8.93 -9.50 2.77
N ILE A 39 7.67 -9.15 2.55
CA ILE A 39 7.21 -7.76 2.65
C ILE A 39 7.31 -7.27 4.10
N GLY A 40 8.19 -6.30 4.32
CA GLY A 40 8.39 -5.59 5.58
C GLY A 40 7.62 -4.27 5.65
N ILE A 41 7.51 -3.57 4.51
CA ILE A 41 6.79 -2.30 4.37
C ILE A 41 5.93 -2.36 3.11
N TYR A 42 4.75 -1.75 3.14
CA TYR A 42 4.01 -1.45 1.92
C TYR A 42 3.28 -0.13 2.01
N VAL A 43 3.08 0.50 0.86
CA VAL A 43 2.13 1.59 0.64
C VAL A 43 1.12 1.17 -0.42
N LEU A 44 -0.16 1.34 -0.10
CA LEU A 44 -1.28 1.13 -1.01
C LEU A 44 -1.90 2.49 -1.30
N ALA A 45 -1.90 2.91 -2.57
CA ALA A 45 -2.36 4.23 -2.97
C ALA A 45 -3.19 4.20 -4.24
N LYS A 46 -4.08 5.17 -4.38
CA LYS A 46 -4.97 5.37 -5.53
C LYS A 46 -5.05 6.83 -5.93
N MET A 47 -5.51 7.12 -7.14
CA MET A 47 -5.97 8.47 -7.48
C MET A 47 -7.40 8.65 -6.95
N LYS A 48 -7.74 9.84 -6.47
CA LYS A 48 -9.14 10.23 -6.30
C LYS A 48 -9.78 10.41 -7.66
N GLU A 49 -11.02 9.94 -7.79
CA GLU A 49 -11.85 10.30 -8.92
C GLU A 49 -12.20 11.80 -8.82
N PRO A 50 -12.17 12.53 -9.94
CA PRO A 50 -12.50 13.95 -9.93
C PRO A 50 -13.97 14.12 -9.54
N GLU A 51 -14.23 14.90 -8.49
CA GLU A 51 -15.58 15.36 -8.16
C GLU A 51 -15.98 16.49 -9.12
N SER A 52 -17.28 16.65 -9.34
CA SER A 52 -17.82 17.62 -10.30
C SER A 52 -17.35 19.04 -9.97
N GLY A 53 -16.47 19.60 -10.80
CA GLY A 53 -15.92 20.95 -10.63
C GLY A 53 -14.49 21.04 -10.09
N GLU A 54 -13.81 19.90 -9.86
CA GLU A 54 -12.39 19.88 -9.48
C GLU A 54 -11.47 19.37 -10.59
N ASP A 55 -10.56 20.22 -11.06
CA ASP A 55 -9.56 19.88 -12.08
C ASP A 55 -8.27 19.24 -11.54
N SER A 56 -8.18 18.96 -10.23
CA SER A 56 -6.91 18.53 -9.63
C SER A 56 -6.81 17.01 -9.45
N LYS A 57 -5.94 16.39 -10.25
CA LYS A 57 -5.46 15.01 -10.05
C LYS A 57 -4.80 14.91 -8.67
N ARG A 58 -5.48 14.27 -7.71
CA ARG A 58 -4.99 14.07 -6.34
C ARG A 58 -4.77 12.59 -6.05
N GLY A 59 -3.59 12.27 -5.52
CA GLY A 59 -3.29 10.96 -4.95
C GLY A 59 -3.89 10.80 -3.56
N HIS A 60 -4.16 9.56 -3.17
CA HIS A 60 -4.65 9.19 -1.85
C HIS A 60 -3.92 7.95 -1.35
N ILE A 61 -3.34 8.05 -0.15
CA ILE A 61 -2.78 6.90 0.55
C ILE A 61 -3.92 6.15 1.24
N THR A 62 -4.23 4.97 0.74
CA THR A 62 -5.28 4.10 1.30
C THR A 62 -4.79 3.38 2.55
N SER A 63 -3.53 2.91 2.55
CA SER A 63 -2.95 2.19 3.67
C SER A 63 -1.42 2.22 3.61
N LEU A 64 -0.78 2.40 4.76
CA LEU A 64 0.68 2.37 4.93
C LEU A 64 0.97 1.57 6.20
N ALA A 65 1.82 0.55 6.09
CA ALA A 65 2.22 -0.22 7.26
C ALA A 65 3.68 -0.64 7.20
N VAL A 66 4.28 -0.73 8.39
CA VAL A 66 5.66 -1.17 8.62
C VAL A 66 5.65 -2.26 9.69
N LYS A 67 6.25 -3.42 9.41
CA LYS A 67 6.43 -4.47 10.43
C LYS A 67 7.45 -4.03 11.46
N ARG A 68 7.05 -4.01 12.74
CA ARG A 68 7.90 -3.63 13.88
C ARG A 68 9.17 -4.49 14.00
N SER A 69 9.02 -5.80 13.82
CA SER A 69 10.12 -6.78 13.96
C SER A 69 11.03 -6.90 12.73
N GLY A 70 10.72 -6.16 11.65
CA GLY A 70 11.41 -6.22 10.36
C GLY A 70 12.16 -4.94 10.00
N CYS A 71 12.30 -4.00 10.94
CA CYS A 71 13.06 -2.76 10.76
C CYS A 71 14.59 -3.02 10.88
N LEU A 72 15.08 -3.96 10.07
CA LEU A 72 16.47 -4.03 9.61
C LEU A 72 16.39 -4.08 8.08
N LEU A 73 15.77 -3.06 7.49
CA LEU A 73 16.09 -2.72 6.12
C LEU A 73 17.54 -2.26 6.17
N HIS A 74 18.46 -3.15 5.80
CA HIS A 74 19.82 -2.75 5.47
C HIS A 74 19.67 -1.74 4.32
N ALA A 75 19.73 -0.45 4.68
CA ALA A 75 20.00 0.59 3.70
C ALA A 75 21.42 0.30 3.16
N PRO A 76 21.61 0.26 1.83
CA PRO A 76 22.95 0.21 1.24
C PRO A 76 23.78 1.44 1.63
#